data_AF-A0ABD1L4B4-F1
#
_entry.id   AF-A0ABD1L4B4-F1
#
_cell.length_a   1.000
_cell.length_b   1.000
_cell.length_c   1.000
_cell.angle_alpha   90.00
_cell.angle_beta   90.00
_cell.angle_gamma   90.00
#
_symmetry.space_group_name_H-M   'P 1'
#
loop_
_entity.id
_entity.type
_entity.pdbx_description
1 polymer ?
#
loop_
_entity_poly.entity_id
_entity_poly.type
_entity_poly.pdbx_seq_one_letter_code
_entity_poly.pdbx_strand_id
1 'polypeptide(L)' 'MGQENLLASNGGSQVCASQWNKNDHELLNSHGFTNNQLSLWKYPSMVEMAELKGHTSRVLFMVQSLDGSTVASA' A
#
# COMPACT_ATOMS: atom_id res chain seq x y z
N MET A 1 -18.01 -0.92 -11.12
CA MET A 1 -16.54 -1.05 -11.23
C MET A 1 -16.12 -1.83 -10.00
N GLY A 2 -15.85 -3.12 -10.18
CA GLY A 2 -15.96 -4.13 -9.14
C GLY A 2 -14.90 -3.97 -8.06
N GLN A 3 -15.30 -4.13 -6.79
CA GLN A 3 -14.36 -4.49 -5.74
C GLN A 3 -13.89 -5.92 -6.04
N GLU A 4 -12.88 -6.04 -6.89
CA GLU A 4 -12.08 -7.27 -6.92
C GLU A 4 -11.43 -7.43 -5.56
N ASN A 5 -11.77 -8.52 -4.87
CA ASN A 5 -11.26 -8.89 -3.56
C ASN A 5 -9.73 -8.87 -3.57
N LEU A 6 -9.14 -7.76 -3.11
CA LEU A 6 -7.71 -7.60 -2.93
C LEU A 6 -7.25 -8.64 -1.92
N LEU A 7 -6.47 -9.61 -2.40
CA LEU A 7 -5.93 -10.73 -1.62
C LEU A 7 -5.26 -10.18 -0.35
N ALA A 8 -5.97 -10.27 0.77
CA ALA A 8 -5.57 -9.75 2.08
C ALA A 8 -4.40 -10.52 2.73
N SER A 9 -3.59 -11.24 1.95
CA SER A 9 -2.62 -12.18 2.48
C SER A 9 -1.37 -12.26 1.60
N ASN A 10 -0.44 -11.33 1.77
CA ASN A 10 0.94 -11.59 1.32
C ASN A 10 2.04 -10.89 2.14
N GLY A 11 1.92 -10.84 3.47
CA GLY A 11 3.01 -10.22 4.26
C GLY A 11 3.01 -10.44 5.77
N GLY A 12 2.23 -11.39 6.30
CA GLY A 12 2.19 -11.68 7.76
C GLY A 12 1.75 -10.52 8.67
N SER A 13 1.47 -9.35 8.10
CA SER A 13 1.08 -8.12 8.76
C SER A 13 -0.28 -7.66 8.25
N GLN A 14 -1.05 -7.06 9.16
CA GLN A 14 -2.38 -6.54 8.87
C GLN A 14 -2.32 -5.40 7.85
N VAL A 15 -3.05 -5.52 6.74
CA VAL A 15 -3.26 -4.43 5.78
C VAL A 15 -4.34 -3.48 6.33
N CYS A 16 -4.07 -2.18 6.31
CA CYS A 16 -4.94 -1.16 6.91
C CYS A 16 -5.66 -0.31 5.87
N ALA A 17 -4.96 0.02 4.79
CA ALA A 17 -5.47 0.70 3.62
C ALA A 17 -4.67 0.29 2.38
N SER A 18 -5.29 0.42 1.21
CA SER A 18 -4.70 0.15 -0.10
C SER A 18 -5.06 1.27 -1.07
N GLN A 19 -4.10 1.68 -1.91
CA GLN A 19 -4.27 2.72 -2.92
C GLN A 19 -3.70 2.25 -4.25
N TRP A 20 -4.47 2.40 -5.33
CA TRP A 20 -3.99 2.19 -6.69
C TRP A 20 -3.31 3.46 -7.20
N ASN A 21 -2.15 3.30 -7.83
CA ASN A 21 -1.55 4.39 -8.59
C ASN A 21 -2.44 4.67 -9.82
N LYS A 22 -2.73 5.94 -10.07
CA LYS A 22 -3.59 6.39 -11.19
C LYS A 22 -2.85 6.40 -12.52
N ASN A 23 -1.52 6.52 -12.46
CA ASN A 23 -0.66 6.69 -13.63
C ASN A 23 0.07 5.39 -13.99
N ASP A 24 0.39 4.59 -12.98
CA ASP A 24 1.15 3.35 -13.13
C ASP A 24 0.36 2.14 -12.66
N HIS A 25 0.73 0.97 -13.16
CA HIS A 25 0.11 -0.30 -12.77
C HIS A 25 0.71 -0.78 -11.45
N GLU A 26 0.47 -0.01 -10.38
CA GLU A 26 1.07 -0.23 -9.07
C GLU A 26 0.03 -0.12 -7.95
N LEU A 27 0.25 -0.90 -6.91
CA LEU A 27 -0.58 -0.94 -5.71
C LEU A 27 0.27 -0.62 -4.48
N LEU A 28 -0.14 0.37 -3.71
CA LEU A 28 0.48 0.72 -2.44
C LEU A 28 -0.39 0.25 -1.28
N ASN A 29 0.19 -0.56 -0.39
CA ASN A 29 -0.46 -1.06 0.81
C ASN A 29 0.16 -0.44 2.05
N SER A 30 -0.67 -0.17 3.06
CA SER A 30 -0.23 0.24 4.39
C SER A 30 -0.43 -0.89 5.39
N HIS A 31 0.51 -1.00 6.32
CA HIS A 31 0.60 -2.12 7.24
C HIS A 31 0.63 -1.68 8.70
N GLY A 32 0.20 -2.59 9.56
CA GLY A 32 0.37 -2.50 11.01
C GLY A 32 1.52 -3.36 11.52
N PHE A 33 1.35 -3.88 12.74
CA PHE A 33 2.31 -4.76 13.39
C PHE A 33 2.66 -5.97 12.50
N THR A 34 3.92 -6.37 12.40
CA THR A 34 5.10 -5.92 13.18
C THR A 34 5.81 -4.68 12.66
N ASN A 35 5.67 -4.40 11.36
CA ASN A 35 6.63 -3.58 10.65
C ASN A 35 6.18 -2.13 10.42
N ASN A 36 4.87 -1.86 10.49
CA ASN A 36 4.30 -0.52 10.33
C ASN A 36 4.77 0.20 9.04
N GLN A 37 4.96 -0.56 7.96
CA GLN A 37 5.52 -0.07 6.71
C GLN A 37 4.44 0.21 5.67
N LEU A 38 4.84 0.84 4.57
CA LEU A 38 4.12 0.74 3.31
C LEU A 38 4.86 -0.23 2.38
N SER A 39 4.13 -1.02 1.60
CA SER A 39 4.70 -1.88 0.56
C SER A 39 4.11 -1.52 -0.80
N LEU A 40 4.98 -1.27 -1.77
CA LEU A 40 4.65 -0.95 -3.16
C LEU A 40 4.77 -2.20 -4.02
N TRP A 41 3.74 -2.52 -4.79
CA TRP A 41 3.64 -3.73 -5.60
C TRP A 41 3.41 -3.39 -7.06
N LYS A 42 4.12 -4.06 -7.95
CA LYS A 42 3.88 -3.96 -9.40
C LYS A 42 2.81 -4.93 -9.85
N TYR A 43 1.76 -4.42 -10.48
CA TYR A 43 0.68 -5.19 -11.08
C TYR A 43 0.90 -5.37 -12.60
N PRO A 44 0.51 -6.50 -13.22
CA PRO A 44 -0.15 -7.68 -12.65
C PRO A 44 0.80 -8.71 -12.03
N SER A 45 2.12 -8.49 -12.10
CA SER A 45 3.10 -9.47 -11.62
C SER A 45 3.04 -9.74 -10.11
N MET A 46 2.45 -8.83 -9.33
CA MET A 46 2.42 -8.84 -7.87
C MET A 46 3.82 -9.03 -7.25
N VAL A 47 4.82 -8.40 -7.87
CA VAL A 47 6.19 -8.35 -7.35
C VAL A 47 6.30 -7.12 -6.45
N GLU A 48 6.79 -7.30 -5.24
CA GLU A 48 7.10 -6.19 -4.33
C GLU A 48 8.26 -5.39 -4.92
N MET A 49 8.02 -4.09 -5.13
CA MET A 49 9.00 -3.16 -5.71
C MET A 49 9.78 -2.44 -4.62
N ALA A 50 9.12 -2.12 -3.49
CA ALA A 50 9.75 -1.40 -2.38
C ALA A 50 9.00 -1.60 -1.06
N GLU A 51 9.77 -1.59 0.03
CA GLU A 51 9.27 -1.37 1.39
C GLU A 51 9.67 0.03 1.87
N LEU A 52 8.69 0.81 2.33
CA LEU A 52 8.89 2.16 2.87
C LEU A 52 8.67 2.13 4.38
N LYS A 53 9.75 2.24 5.15
CA LYS A 53 9.75 2.21 6.63
C LYS A 53 9.92 3.62 7.19
N GLY A 54 9.33 3.87 8.34
CA GLY A 54 9.48 5.16 9.04
C GLY A 54 8.46 5.38 10.14
N HIS A 55 7.26 4.83 9.99
CA HIS A 55 6.25 4.85 11.04
C HIS A 55 6.63 3.89 12.18
N THR A 56 6.56 4.38 13.41
CA THR A 56 6.79 3.59 14.64
C THR A 56 5.51 2.94 15.17
N SER A 57 4.38 3.15 14.49
CA SER A 57 3.06 2.66 14.86
C SER A 57 2.25 2.39 13.60
N ARG A 58 1.14 1.66 13.78
CA ARG A 58 0.30 1.20 12.67
C ARG A 58 -0.17 2.36 11.79
N VAL A 59 0.04 2.22 10.49
CA VAL A 59 -0.43 3.19 9.49
C VAL A 59 -1.89 2.91 9.19
N LEU A 60 -2.78 3.86 9.49
CA LEU A 60 -4.24 3.69 9.38
C LEU A 60 -4.82 4.43 8.18
N PHE A 61 -4.17 5.52 7.76
CA PHE A 61 -4.69 6.41 6.73
C PHE A 61 -3.67 6.64 5.64
N MET A 62 -4.15 6.72 4.40
CA MET A 62 -3.36 7.12 3.23
C MET A 62 -4.18 8.02 2.33
N VAL A 63 -3.56 9.10 1.83
CA VAL A 63 -4.15 9.97 0.80
C VAL A 63 -3.14 10.22 -0.31
N GLN A 64 -3.58 10.05 -1.55
CA GLN A 64 -2.78 10.31 -2.73
C GLN A 64 -3.01 11.74 -3.23
N SER A 65 -1.93 12.41 -3.59
CA SER A 65 -1.94 13.68 -4.33
C SER A 65 -2.72 13.56 -5.65
N LEU A 66 -3.17 14.71 -6.17
CA LEU A 66 -4.00 14.74 -7.38
C LEU A 66 -3.26 14.21 -8.60
N ASP A 67 -1.97 14.53 -8.72
CA ASP A 67 -1.09 14.09 -9.81
C ASP A 67 -0.62 12.64 -9.68
N GLY A 68 -0.96 11.96 -8.57
CA GLY A 68 -0.62 10.56 -8.32
C GLY A 68 0.82 10.30 -7.87
N SER A 69 1.68 11.32 -7.82
CA SER A 69 3.13 11.18 -7.59
C SER A 69 3.50 10.95 -6.12
N THR A 70 2.66 11.43 -5.21
CA THR A 70 2.94 11.47 -3.77
C THR A 70 1.78 10.90 -2.97
N VAL A 71 2.10 10.15 -1.91
CA VAL A 71 1.15 9.65 -0.91
C VAL A 71 1.56 10.15 0.47
N ALA A 72 0.61 10.70 1.22
CA ALA A 72 0.79 10.98 2.65
C ALA A 72 0.15 9.86 3.47
N SER A 73 0.81 9.44 4.55
CA SER A 73 0.34 8.36 5.42
C SER A 73 0.42 8.74 6.90
N ALA A 74 -0.51 8.24 7.71
CA ALA A 74 -0.64 8.50 9.13
C ALA A 74 -1.15 7.27 9.89
#